data_AF-J9DP87-F1
#
_entry.id   AF-J9DP87-F1
#
_cell.length_a   1.000
_cell.length_b   1.000
_cell.length_c   1.000
_cell.angle_alpha   90.00
_cell.angle_beta   90.00
_cell.angle_gamma   90.00
#
_symmetry.space_group_name_H-M   'P 1'
#
loop_
_entity.id
_entity.type
_entity.pdbx_description
1 polymer ?
#
loop_
_entity_poly.entity_id
_entity_poly.type
_entity_poly.pdbx_seq_one_letter_code
_entity_poly.pdbx_strand_id
1 'polypeptide(L)' 'IISVEVMKSRQDVTNLILATKVQKGVTWKSVAEKIGKSKEWTTAACLGQMVMSKEQAEK' A
#
# COMPACT_ATOMS: atom_id res chain seq x y z
N ILE A 1 -9.34 7.31 -16.42
CA ILE A 1 -9.86 7.54 -15.05
C ILE A 1 -10.21 6.16 -14.51
N ILE A 2 -9.51 5.67 -13.48
CA ILE A 2 -9.83 4.38 -12.87
C ILE A 2 -11.15 4.58 -12.12
N SER A 3 -12.23 4.02 -12.65
CA SER A 3 -13.55 4.10 -12.03
C SER A 3 -13.49 3.45 -10.65
N VAL A 4 -13.91 4.21 -9.62
CA VAL A 4 -13.90 3.82 -8.19
C VAL A 4 -14.76 2.56 -7.92
N GLU A 5 -15.55 2.13 -8.91
CA GLU A 5 -16.47 1.00 -8.88
C GLU A 5 -15.81 -0.39 -8.69
N VAL A 6 -14.47 -0.49 -8.83
CA VAL A 6 -13.72 -1.76 -8.72
C VAL A 6 -13.32 -2.11 -7.28
N MET A 7 -13.27 -1.16 -6.34
CA MET A 7 -12.84 -1.44 -4.96
C MET A 7 -14.01 -1.89 -4.08
N LYS A 8 -14.41 -3.16 -4.21
CA LYS A 8 -15.54 -3.75 -3.47
C LYS A 8 -15.11 -4.61 -2.28
N SER A 9 -13.83 -4.98 -2.19
CA SER A 9 -13.29 -5.79 -1.10
C SER A 9 -11.87 -5.36 -0.67
N ARG A 10 -11.47 -5.76 0.54
CA ARG A 10 -10.07 -5.57 1.03
C ARG A 10 -9.06 -6.21 0.07
N GLN A 11 -9.42 -7.33 -0.56
CA GLN A 11 -8.56 -8.04 -1.48
C GLN A 11 -8.30 -7.22 -2.76
N ASP A 12 -9.31 -6.51 -3.27
CA ASP A 12 -9.17 -5.66 -4.46
C ASP A 12 -8.19 -4.52 -4.21
N VAL A 13 -8.25 -3.92 -3.02
CA VAL A 13 -7.30 -2.88 -2.60
C VAL A 13 -5.89 -3.44 -2.51
N THR A 14 -5.70 -4.60 -1.90
CA THR A 14 -4.39 -5.27 -1.83
C THR A 14 -3.83 -5.57 -3.22
N ASN A 15 -4.66 -6.09 -4.14
CA ASN A 15 -4.27 -6.37 -5.51
C ASN A 15 -3.87 -5.09 -6.26
N LEU A 16 -4.61 -3.99 -6.06
CA LEU A 16 -4.29 -2.69 -6.64
C LEU A 16 -2.95 -2.15 -6.14
N ILE A 17 -2.68 -2.26 -4.84
CA ILE A 17 -1.40 -1.83 -4.25
C ILE A 17 -0.24 -2.64 -4.84
N LEU A 18 -0.40 -3.97 -4.96
CA LEU A 18 0.61 -4.84 -5.57
C LEU A 18 0.84 -4.51 -7.06
N ALA A 19 -0.23 -4.35 -7.84
CA ALA A 19 -0.14 -3.96 -9.25
C ALA A 19 0.55 -2.61 -9.41
N THR A 20 0.20 -1.62 -8.59
CA THR A 20 0.82 -0.29 -8.59
C THR A 20 2.31 -0.36 -8.24
N LYS A 21 2.69 -1.18 -7.25
CA LYS A 21 4.08 -1.38 -6.86
C LYS A 21 4.90 -1.93 -8.04
N VAL A 22 4.37 -2.93 -8.75
CA VAL A 22 5.01 -3.53 -9.92
C VAL A 22 5.10 -2.54 -11.07
N GLN A 23 4.00 -1.86 -11.40
CA GLN A 23 3.97 -0.84 -12.47
C GLN A 23 4.96 0.30 -12.23
N LYS A 24 5.14 0.72 -10.97
CA LYS A 24 6.11 1.76 -10.59
C LYS A 24 7.53 1.23 -10.40
N GLY A 25 7.75 -0.08 -10.46
CA GLY A 25 9.06 -0.69 -10.25
C GLY A 25 9.66 -0.45 -8.85
N VAL A 26 8.83 -0.16 -7.85
CA VAL A 26 9.32 0.17 -6.49
C VAL A 26 9.42 -1.07 -5.60
N THR A 27 10.34 -1.02 -4.65
CA THR A 27 10.53 -2.10 -3.67
C THR A 27 9.90 -1.71 -2.34
N TRP A 28 9.55 -2.70 -1.52
CA TRP A 28 9.05 -2.41 -0.17
C TRP A 28 10.09 -1.67 0.68
N LYS A 29 11.37 -1.95 0.44
CA LYS A 29 12.48 -1.23 1.07
C LYS A 29 12.47 0.26 0.71
N SER A 30 12.38 0.61 -0.56
CA SER A 30 12.38 2.03 -0.98
C SER A 30 11.16 2.79 -0.49
N VAL A 31 9.99 2.13 -0.44
CA VAL A 31 8.77 2.74 0.13
C VAL A 31 8.94 2.97 1.62
N ALA A 32 9.45 1.97 2.36
CA ALA A 32 9.68 2.06 3.79
C ALA A 32 10.69 3.17 4.16
N GLU A 33 11.78 3.27 3.41
CA GLU A 33 12.77 4.36 3.53
C GLU A 33 12.13 5.73 3.31
N LYS A 34 11.26 5.86 2.31
CA LYS A 34 10.58 7.12 2.00
C LYS A 34 9.63 7.58 3.11
N ILE A 35 8.95 6.66 3.78
CA ILE A 35 8.00 6.97 4.86
C ILE A 35 8.62 6.90 6.26
N GLY A 36 9.91 6.57 6.37
CA GLY A 36 10.62 6.44 7.65
C GLY A 36 10.09 5.32 8.54
N LYS A 37 9.69 4.18 7.95
CA LYS A 37 9.17 3.00 8.67
C LYS A 37 9.99 1.76 8.35
N SER A 38 9.76 0.66 9.09
CA SER A 38 10.40 -0.62 8.76
C SER A 38 9.73 -1.25 7.54
N LYS A 39 10.51 -2.03 6.79
CA LYS A 39 10.03 -2.76 5.61
C LYS A 39 8.87 -3.70 5.96
N GLU A 40 8.95 -4.36 7.12
CA GLU A 40 7.95 -5.28 7.64
C GLU A 40 6.63 -4.55 7.94
N TRP A 41 6.71 -3.39 8.61
CA TRP A 41 5.56 -2.54 8.92
C TRP A 41 4.91 -2.03 7.64
N THR A 42 5.70 -1.48 6.71
CA THR A 42 5.20 -0.94 5.44
C THR A 42 4.51 -2.01 4.61
N THR A 43 5.08 -3.22 4.55
CA THR A 43 4.48 -4.33 3.82
C THR A 43 3.17 -4.77 4.47
N ALA A 44 3.16 -4.97 5.79
CA ALA A 44 1.94 -5.38 6.51
C ALA A 44 0.82 -4.35 6.40
N ALA A 45 1.14 -3.07 6.50
CA ALA A 45 0.19 -1.96 6.34
C ALA A 45 -0.41 -1.95 4.92
N CYS A 46 0.43 -2.03 3.88
CA CYS A 46 -0.01 -2.06 2.49
C CYS A 46 -0.81 -3.32 2.10
N LEU A 47 -0.62 -4.44 2.82
CA LEU A 47 -1.37 -5.68 2.60
C LEU A 47 -2.59 -5.82 3.53
N GLY A 48 -2.91 -4.78 4.31
CA GLY A 48 -4.07 -4.77 5.21
C GLY A 48 -3.94 -5.71 6.41
N GLN A 49 -2.73 -6.10 6.78
CA GLN A 49 -2.42 -6.89 7.98
C GLN A 49 -2.13 -6.02 9.20
N MET A 50 -2.14 -4.69 9.04
CA MET A 50 -1.89 -3.73 10.10
C MET A 50 -2.82 -2.52 10.00
N VAL A 51 -3.17 -1.93 11.14
CA VAL A 51 -3.98 -0.72 11.20
C VAL A 51 -3.07 0.50 11.08
N MET A 52 -3.43 1.43 10.19
CA MET A 52 -2.77 2.72 10.06
C MET A 52 -3.63 3.81 10.71
N SER A 53 -2.99 4.80 11.33
CA SER A 53 -3.69 6.05 11.65
C SER A 53 -3.97 6.83 10.35
N LYS A 54 -4.93 7.76 10.39
CA LYS A 54 -5.25 8.63 9.25
C LYS A 54 -4.00 9.36 8.72
N GLU A 55 -3.20 9.94 9.63
CA GLU A 55 -1.97 10.64 9.27
C GLU A 55 -0.93 9.73 8.58
N GLN A 56 -0.87 8.45 8.97
CA GLN A 56 0.02 7.49 8.33
C GLN A 56 -0.46 7.10 6.93
N ALA A 57 -1.77 7.05 6.70
CA ALA A 57 -2.35 6.68 5.41
C ALA A 57 -2.31 7.80 4.37
N GLU A 58 -2.22 9.06 4.81
CA GLU A 58 -2.16 10.24 3.93
C GLU A 58 -0.73 10.56 3.43
N LYS A 59 0.30 9.90 3.96
CA LYS A 59 1.73 10.07 3.59
C LYS A 59 2.17 9.05 2.53
#